data_AF-A0A8T0II61-F1
#
_entry.id   AF-A0A8T0II61-F1
#
_cell.length_a   1.000
_cell.length_b   1.000
_cell.length_c   1.000
_cell.angle_alpha   90.00
_cell.angle_beta   90.00
_cell.angle_gamma   90.00
#
_symmetry.space_group_name_H-M   'P 1'
#
loop_
_entity.id
_entity.type
_entity.pdbx_description
1 polymer ?
#
loop_
_entity_poly.entity_id
_entity_poly.type
_entity_poly.pdbx_seq_one_letter_code
_entity_poly.pdbx_strand_id
1 'polypeptide(L)'
;MLARRLLGSPVVMRWACTTGRRVLCSWFLSPERRMEPRVRGMDYEWTDEEERVEDTREQEIAKRRMLVETFGSQKSKMRAQRMERGIVKEEALGDTGGMEFLFQEAGENEALLTNEQALQQANSSVVRNVPPHDISANTPEGAYPLDRLILAEEWENLDVRELKAAAKKAKDEEVLRQQKYPNFVLSRLRRIRVEGDKEGNDRRARILVYLRHLFTFFGTPHHAVRKAGADPGRFSQETGIPGIIVSSFLDRFTAESTTDPSNNSEARSQSKQHKDLLISYCLVLGMTVDDFQADPYDMALELKQTVNNLRPYYRELGCKFEARSINERRELGDPDTAQGKWRVTLPVPLKFPEIVTARGKGPRR
;
A
#
# COMPACT_ATOMS: atom_id res chain seq x y z
N MET A 1 -51.63 5.14 10.74
CA MET A 1 -51.58 6.21 11.75
C MET A 1 -50.30 6.08 12.55
N LEU A 2 -49.51 7.15 12.53
CA LEU A 2 -48.37 7.54 13.38
C LEU A 2 -47.58 6.47 14.18
N ALA A 3 -46.34 6.30 13.75
CA ALA A 3 -45.20 6.13 14.64
C ALA A 3 -44.96 7.42 15.46
N ARG A 4 -44.60 7.31 16.74
CA ARG A 4 -43.77 8.33 17.43
C ARG A 4 -43.02 7.77 18.65
N ARG A 5 -41.71 7.97 18.57
CA ARG A 5 -40.68 7.95 19.61
C ARG A 5 -41.14 8.56 20.94
N LEU A 6 -40.68 8.01 22.06
CA LEU A 6 -40.30 8.82 23.23
C LEU A 6 -38.95 8.35 23.79
N LEU A 7 -38.00 9.27 23.68
CA LEU A 7 -36.67 9.27 24.27
C LEU A 7 -36.76 9.80 25.71
N GLY A 8 -36.01 9.16 26.62
CA GLY A 8 -35.17 9.80 27.64
C GLY A 8 -35.81 10.63 28.76
N SER A 9 -35.54 10.24 30.01
CA SER A 9 -34.51 10.93 30.82
C SER A 9 -34.26 10.25 32.18
N PRO A 10 -33.01 10.26 32.67
CA PRO A 10 -32.63 9.72 33.97
C PRO A 10 -33.02 10.70 35.09
N VAL A 11 -33.56 10.17 36.19
CA VAL A 11 -33.86 10.97 37.38
C VAL A 11 -32.54 11.32 38.07
N VAL A 12 -32.18 12.60 37.99
CA VAL A 12 -31.04 13.23 38.67
C VAL A 12 -31.29 13.23 40.17
N MET A 13 -30.41 12.55 40.93
CA MET A 13 -30.32 12.69 42.39
C MET A 13 -29.90 14.11 42.75
N ARG A 14 -30.81 14.89 43.35
CA ARG A 14 -30.44 16.10 44.11
C ARG A 14 -30.09 15.70 45.53
N TRP A 15 -28.84 15.91 45.91
CA TRP A 15 -28.41 15.90 47.31
C TRP A 15 -28.73 17.26 47.93
N ALA A 16 -29.68 17.30 48.85
CA ALA A 16 -29.83 18.41 49.79
C ALA A 16 -29.20 17.98 51.12
N CYS A 17 -28.08 18.61 51.46
CA CYS A 17 -27.40 18.43 52.73
C CYS A 17 -27.95 19.47 53.71
N THR A 18 -28.84 19.06 54.61
CA THR A 18 -29.21 19.84 55.78
C THR A 18 -29.15 18.94 57.02
N THR A 19 -28.15 19.25 57.85
CA THR A 19 -28.14 19.10 59.32
C THR A 19 -28.35 17.71 59.92
N GLY A 20 -27.26 17.17 60.49
CA GLY A 20 -27.26 16.63 61.86
C GLY A 20 -27.52 15.13 62.04
N ARG A 21 -26.42 14.37 62.30
CA ARG A 21 -26.34 12.96 62.72
C ARG A 21 -26.80 11.92 61.70
N ARG A 22 -25.83 11.32 60.99
CA ARG A 22 -25.99 9.97 60.43
C ARG A 22 -25.44 8.95 61.42
N VAL A 23 -26.31 8.06 61.87
CA VAL A 23 -25.94 6.82 62.53
C VAL A 23 -25.24 5.94 61.49
N LEU A 24 -24.00 5.56 61.74
CA LEU A 24 -23.30 4.53 60.98
C LEU A 24 -23.89 3.16 61.38
N CYS A 25 -24.91 2.70 60.67
CA CYS A 25 -25.22 1.27 60.68
C CYS A 25 -24.24 0.60 59.71
N SER A 26 -23.26 -0.13 60.25
CA SER A 26 -22.44 -1.02 59.44
C SER A 26 -23.31 -2.16 58.93
N TRP A 27 -23.77 -2.07 57.69
CA TRP A 27 -24.28 -3.24 56.98
C TRP A 27 -23.07 -4.04 56.53
N PHE A 28 -22.64 -4.98 57.37
CA PHE A 28 -21.85 -6.12 56.92
C PHE A 28 -22.64 -6.76 55.77
N LEU A 29 -22.11 -6.69 54.54
CA LEU A 29 -22.61 -7.44 53.40
C LEU A 29 -22.49 -8.94 53.74
N SER A 30 -23.53 -9.50 54.34
CA SER A 30 -23.77 -10.93 54.30
C SER A 30 -24.31 -11.29 52.91
N PRO A 31 -23.94 -12.46 52.35
CA PRO A 31 -24.41 -12.86 51.03
C PRO A 31 -25.93 -12.97 51.03
N GLU A 32 -26.53 -12.34 50.05
CA GLU A 32 -27.96 -12.34 49.76
C GLU A 32 -28.44 -13.80 49.58
N ARG A 33 -29.12 -14.36 50.59
CA ARG A 33 -29.69 -15.71 50.52
C ARG A 33 -30.87 -15.71 49.57
N ARG A 34 -30.63 -16.08 48.31
CA ARG A 34 -31.67 -16.35 47.34
C ARG A 34 -32.26 -17.73 47.65
N MET A 35 -33.45 -17.76 48.25
CA MET A 35 -34.19 -19.00 48.50
C MET A 35 -34.88 -19.46 47.22
N GLU A 36 -34.50 -20.63 46.70
CA GLU A 36 -35.23 -21.28 45.62
C GLU A 36 -36.42 -22.07 46.19
N PRO A 37 -37.64 -21.90 45.65
CA PRO A 37 -38.82 -22.60 46.14
C PRO A 37 -38.69 -24.11 45.82
N ARG A 38 -38.53 -24.93 46.86
CA ARG A 38 -38.56 -26.40 46.76
C ARG A 38 -39.98 -26.91 46.90
N VAL A 39 -40.38 -27.84 46.03
CA VAL A 39 -41.70 -28.48 46.07
C VAL A 39 -41.70 -29.59 47.14
N ARG A 40 -42.70 -29.62 48.03
CA ARG A 40 -42.82 -30.66 49.08
C ARG A 40 -43.09 -32.02 48.43
N GLY A 41 -42.27 -33.02 48.76
CA GLY A 41 -42.42 -34.42 48.30
C GLY A 41 -41.44 -34.86 47.21
N MET A 42 -40.54 -33.98 46.77
CA MET A 42 -39.38 -34.33 45.95
C MET A 42 -38.12 -34.30 46.80
N ASP A 43 -37.46 -35.44 46.95
CA ASP A 43 -36.14 -35.53 47.56
C ASP A 43 -35.11 -35.05 46.52
N TYR A 44 -34.60 -33.85 46.74
CA TYR A 44 -33.49 -33.30 45.96
C TYR A 44 -32.19 -33.84 46.56
N GLU A 45 -31.90 -35.10 46.29
CA GLU A 45 -30.57 -35.67 46.53
C GLU A 45 -29.57 -35.00 45.59
N TRP A 46 -28.54 -34.41 46.17
CA TRP A 46 -27.34 -34.06 45.41
C TRP A 46 -26.63 -35.37 45.13
N THR A 47 -26.89 -35.96 43.96
CA THR A 47 -26.06 -37.04 43.45
C THR A 47 -24.73 -36.41 43.04
N ASP A 48 -23.79 -36.33 43.98
CA ASP A 48 -22.37 -36.06 43.70
C ASP A 48 -21.70 -37.28 43.03
N GLU A 49 -22.47 -38.14 42.34
CA GLU A 49 -21.96 -39.16 41.45
C GLU A 49 -21.58 -38.52 40.10
N GLU A 50 -20.67 -37.55 40.15
CA GLU A 50 -19.76 -37.37 39.02
C GLU A 50 -18.77 -38.54 39.10
N GLU A 51 -19.11 -39.65 38.46
CA GLU A 51 -18.10 -40.64 38.09
C GLU A 51 -16.97 -39.87 37.39
N ARG A 52 -15.84 -39.75 38.07
CA ARG A 52 -14.63 -39.13 37.53
C ARG A 52 -14.03 -40.11 36.53
N VAL A 53 -14.71 -40.29 35.40
CA VAL A 53 -14.20 -41.03 34.26
C VAL A 53 -13.03 -40.22 33.75
N GLU A 54 -11.82 -40.78 33.83
CA GLU A 54 -10.66 -40.20 33.18
C GLU A 54 -10.95 -40.16 31.68
N ASP A 55 -11.22 -38.96 31.16
CA ASP A 55 -11.49 -38.76 29.74
C ASP A 55 -10.30 -39.26 28.93
N THR A 56 -10.57 -40.00 27.86
CA THR A 56 -9.52 -40.35 26.92
C THR A 56 -8.98 -39.08 26.26
N ARG A 57 -7.71 -39.09 25.84
CA ARG A 57 -7.08 -37.91 25.18
C ARG A 57 -7.90 -37.37 24.00
N GLU A 58 -8.60 -38.24 23.29
CA GLU A 58 -9.46 -37.87 22.17
C GLU A 58 -10.72 -37.13 22.63
N GLN A 59 -11.31 -37.56 23.73
CA GLN A 59 -12.46 -36.89 24.35
C GLN A 59 -12.05 -35.51 24.89
N GLU A 60 -10.88 -35.37 25.50
CA GLU A 60 -10.36 -34.07 25.93
C GLU A 60 -10.17 -33.10 24.74
N ILE A 61 -9.65 -33.59 23.61
CA ILE A 61 -9.48 -32.80 22.39
C ILE A 61 -10.83 -32.38 21.82
N ALA A 62 -11.81 -33.29 21.78
CA ALA A 62 -13.17 -33.01 21.32
C ALA A 62 -13.88 -31.99 22.23
N LYS A 63 -13.76 -32.12 23.55
CA LYS A 63 -14.33 -31.15 24.51
C LYS A 63 -13.68 -29.77 24.35
N ARG A 64 -12.36 -29.69 24.18
CA ARG A 64 -11.65 -28.43 23.90
C ARG A 64 -12.08 -27.82 22.56
N ARG A 65 -12.28 -28.62 21.52
CA ARG A 65 -12.78 -28.17 20.23
C ARG A 65 -14.17 -27.56 20.35
N MET A 66 -15.09 -28.26 21.02
CA MET A 66 -16.44 -27.77 21.27
C MET A 66 -16.42 -26.46 22.07
N LEU A 67 -15.57 -26.34 23.08
CA LEU A 67 -15.43 -25.12 23.88
C LEU A 67 -14.94 -23.91 23.04
N VAL A 68 -13.98 -24.15 22.13
CA VAL A 68 -13.47 -23.11 21.22
C VAL A 68 -14.53 -22.73 20.18
N GLU A 69 -15.32 -23.67 19.71
CA GLU A 69 -16.40 -23.43 18.76
C GLU A 69 -17.58 -22.67 19.37
N THR A 70 -17.94 -22.95 20.62
CA THR A 70 -19.05 -22.29 21.32
C THR A 70 -18.62 -20.94 21.88
N PHE A 71 -17.54 -20.90 22.66
CA PHE A 71 -17.13 -19.72 23.45
C PHE A 71 -15.89 -18.99 22.92
N GLY A 72 -15.21 -19.50 21.88
CA GLY A 72 -14.04 -18.86 21.32
C GLY A 72 -14.33 -17.56 20.59
N SER A 73 -13.36 -16.64 20.56
CA SER A 73 -13.44 -15.45 19.70
C SER A 73 -13.42 -15.84 18.21
N GLN A 74 -13.94 -14.98 17.34
CA GLN A 74 -13.99 -15.23 15.88
C GLN A 74 -12.60 -15.59 15.31
N LYS A 75 -11.53 -14.95 15.82
CA LYS A 75 -10.14 -15.26 15.45
C LYS A 75 -9.70 -16.66 15.92
N SER A 76 -10.15 -17.11 17.09
CA SER A 76 -9.86 -18.44 17.64
C SER A 76 -10.55 -19.54 16.83
N LYS A 77 -11.85 -19.35 16.50
CA LYS A 77 -12.62 -20.29 15.67
C LYS A 77 -11.98 -20.48 14.29
N MET A 78 -11.60 -19.38 13.63
CA MET A 78 -10.90 -19.44 12.34
C MET A 78 -9.55 -20.15 12.41
N ARG A 79 -8.82 -20.03 13.53
CA ARG A 79 -7.55 -20.74 13.74
C ARG A 79 -7.77 -22.25 13.92
N ALA A 80 -8.77 -22.65 14.70
CA ALA A 80 -9.13 -24.05 14.90
C ALA A 80 -9.58 -24.71 13.58
N GLN A 81 -10.46 -24.05 12.83
CA GLN A 81 -10.90 -24.52 11.52
C GLN A 81 -9.74 -24.63 10.50
N ARG A 82 -8.79 -23.69 10.51
CA ARG A 82 -7.60 -23.78 9.65
C ARG A 82 -6.71 -24.98 10.02
N MET A 83 -6.58 -25.28 11.31
CA MET A 83 -5.82 -26.43 11.78
C MET A 83 -6.51 -27.74 11.39
N GLU A 84 -7.83 -27.83 11.54
CA GLU A 84 -8.62 -29.00 11.12
C GLU A 84 -8.50 -29.26 9.62
N ARG A 85 -8.55 -28.22 8.79
CA ARG A 85 -8.35 -28.35 7.33
C ARG A 85 -6.93 -28.78 6.94
N GLY A 86 -5.94 -28.55 7.80
CA GLY A 86 -4.56 -28.95 7.57
C GLY A 86 -4.24 -30.37 8.03
N ILE A 87 -5.11 -30.99 8.84
CA ILE A 87 -4.97 -32.38 9.29
C ILE A 87 -5.67 -33.26 8.25
N VAL A 88 -4.88 -33.81 7.34
CA VAL A 88 -5.34 -34.87 6.44
C VAL A 88 -5.50 -36.14 7.29
N LYS A 89 -6.71 -36.70 7.35
CA LYS A 89 -6.99 -37.94 8.09
C LYS A 89 -6.35 -39.12 7.36
N GLU A 90 -5.72 -40.03 8.09
CA GLU A 90 -5.11 -41.26 7.58
C GLU A 90 -6.13 -42.18 6.87
N GLU A 91 -7.40 -42.16 7.30
CA GLU A 91 -8.50 -42.88 6.64
C GLU A 91 -8.79 -42.37 5.21
N ALA A 92 -8.51 -41.10 4.91
CA ALA A 92 -8.62 -40.55 3.56
C ALA A 92 -7.40 -40.88 2.67
N LEU A 93 -6.32 -41.41 3.26
CA LEU A 93 -5.11 -41.89 2.58
C LEU A 93 -5.14 -43.41 2.36
N GLY A 94 -6.13 -44.13 2.91
CA GLY A 94 -6.21 -45.59 2.88
C GLY A 94 -6.53 -46.19 1.50
N ASP A 95 -7.00 -45.39 0.55
CA ASP A 95 -7.23 -45.85 -0.83
C ASP A 95 -5.94 -45.69 -1.66
N THR A 96 -5.02 -46.62 -1.44
CA THR A 96 -3.72 -46.66 -2.16
C THR A 96 -3.88 -46.76 -3.67
N GLY A 97 -4.97 -47.39 -4.16
CA GLY A 97 -5.29 -47.49 -5.59
C GLY A 97 -5.87 -46.19 -6.18
N GLY A 98 -6.73 -45.48 -5.43
CA GLY A 98 -7.20 -44.15 -5.82
C GLY A 98 -6.08 -43.11 -5.84
N MET A 99 -5.10 -43.23 -4.94
CA MET A 99 -3.93 -42.35 -4.92
C MET A 99 -2.99 -42.61 -6.09
N GLU A 100 -2.75 -43.87 -6.45
CA GLU A 100 -1.93 -44.23 -7.63
C GLU A 100 -2.59 -43.75 -8.92
N PHE A 101 -3.91 -43.88 -9.06
CA PHE A 101 -4.66 -43.30 -10.18
C PHE A 101 -4.59 -41.77 -10.21
N LEU A 102 -4.70 -41.09 -9.07
CA LEU A 102 -4.54 -39.63 -8.98
C LEU A 102 -3.10 -39.17 -9.24
N PHE A 103 -2.09 -39.94 -8.84
CA PHE A 103 -0.68 -39.65 -9.14
C PHE A 103 -0.36 -39.92 -10.61
N GLN A 104 -0.97 -40.94 -11.21
CA GLN A 104 -0.85 -41.26 -12.63
C GLN A 104 -1.59 -40.24 -13.49
N GLU A 105 -2.82 -39.85 -13.11
CA GLU A 105 -3.59 -38.77 -13.75
C GLU A 105 -2.90 -37.41 -13.56
N ALA A 106 -2.26 -37.15 -12.42
CA ALA A 106 -1.42 -35.97 -12.22
C ALA A 106 -0.09 -36.02 -13.01
N GLY A 107 0.46 -37.22 -13.23
CA GLY A 107 1.67 -37.44 -14.04
C GLY A 107 1.40 -37.36 -15.55
N GLU A 108 0.21 -37.77 -15.99
CA GLU A 108 -0.27 -37.67 -17.38
C GLU A 108 -0.72 -36.24 -17.73
N ASN A 109 -1.08 -35.44 -16.73
CA ASN A 109 -1.20 -33.98 -16.86
C ASN A 109 0.20 -33.33 -16.95
N GLU A 110 0.88 -33.51 -18.08
CA GLU A 110 2.17 -32.87 -18.44
C GLU A 110 2.14 -31.31 -18.45
N ALA A 111 1.01 -30.70 -18.07
CA ALA A 111 0.87 -29.27 -17.84
C ALA A 111 1.42 -28.80 -16.47
N LEU A 112 1.83 -29.71 -15.59
CA LEU A 112 2.51 -29.36 -14.34
C LEU A 112 3.97 -28.96 -14.65
N LEU A 113 4.14 -27.71 -15.07
CA LEU A 113 5.45 -27.05 -15.11
C LEU A 113 6.20 -27.35 -13.81
N THR A 114 7.49 -27.69 -13.90
CA THR A 114 8.34 -27.80 -12.71
C THR A 114 8.20 -26.52 -11.88
N ASN A 115 8.31 -26.62 -10.55
CA ASN A 115 8.17 -25.43 -9.69
C ASN A 115 9.03 -24.25 -10.17
N GLU A 116 10.21 -24.51 -10.72
CA GLU A 116 11.10 -23.51 -11.30
C GLU A 116 10.55 -22.89 -12.60
N GLN A 117 10.07 -23.71 -13.54
CA GLN A 117 9.45 -23.23 -14.78
C GLN A 117 8.12 -22.50 -14.53
N ALA A 118 7.31 -22.98 -13.59
CA ALA A 118 6.09 -22.31 -13.16
C ALA A 118 6.39 -20.94 -12.54
N LEU A 119 7.47 -20.83 -11.76
CA LEU A 119 7.93 -19.56 -11.20
C LEU A 119 8.49 -18.63 -12.28
N GLN A 120 9.25 -19.14 -13.25
CA GLN A 120 9.75 -18.34 -14.36
C GLN A 120 8.60 -17.82 -15.23
N GLN A 121 7.63 -18.67 -15.55
CA GLN A 121 6.44 -18.27 -16.30
C GLN A 121 5.61 -17.26 -15.51
N ALA A 122 5.39 -17.49 -14.21
CA ALA A 122 4.72 -16.53 -13.33
C ALA A 122 5.46 -15.19 -13.27
N ASN A 123 6.78 -15.20 -13.14
CA ASN A 123 7.61 -13.99 -13.14
C ASN A 123 7.57 -13.25 -14.49
N SER A 124 7.45 -13.97 -15.60
CA SER A 124 7.32 -13.39 -16.94
C SER A 124 5.92 -12.81 -17.20
N SER A 125 4.88 -13.40 -16.61
CA SER A 125 3.48 -12.96 -16.76
C SER A 125 3.08 -11.86 -15.78
N VAL A 126 3.93 -11.49 -14.82
CA VAL A 126 3.64 -10.41 -13.88
C VAL A 126 3.70 -9.09 -14.64
N VAL A 127 2.54 -8.46 -14.80
CA VAL A 127 2.42 -7.07 -15.26
C VAL A 127 3.04 -6.19 -14.17
N ARG A 128 4.32 -5.86 -14.33
CA ARG A 128 5.02 -4.91 -13.46
C ARG A 128 4.66 -3.50 -13.92
N ASN A 129 4.30 -2.62 -12.99
CA ASN A 129 4.05 -1.20 -13.26
C ASN A 129 5.38 -0.44 -13.42
N VAL A 130 6.23 -0.92 -14.32
CA VAL A 130 7.58 -0.44 -14.58
C VAL A 130 7.59 0.27 -15.93
N PRO A 131 8.17 1.46 -16.04
CA PRO A 131 8.31 2.16 -17.31
C PRO A 131 9.12 1.34 -18.34
N PRO A 132 9.05 1.69 -19.63
CA PRO A 132 9.89 1.09 -20.66
C PRO A 132 11.36 1.13 -20.26
N HIS A 133 12.01 -0.03 -20.23
CA HIS A 133 13.39 -0.19 -19.75
C HIS A 133 14.17 -1.13 -20.65
N ASP A 134 15.49 -1.07 -20.53
CA ASP A 134 16.42 -1.99 -21.20
C ASP A 134 17.20 -2.76 -20.14
N ILE A 135 17.03 -4.08 -20.14
CA ILE A 135 17.67 -4.99 -19.17
C ILE A 135 19.16 -5.18 -19.50
N SER A 136 19.54 -4.98 -20.76
CA SER A 136 20.89 -5.23 -21.27
C SER A 136 21.82 -4.02 -21.12
N ALA A 137 21.30 -2.88 -20.68
CA ALA A 137 22.08 -1.68 -20.52
C ALA A 137 23.19 -1.85 -19.46
N ASN A 138 24.39 -1.37 -19.78
CA ASN A 138 25.56 -1.35 -18.88
C ASN A 138 25.74 0.00 -18.16
N THR A 139 24.92 0.99 -18.49
CA THR A 139 24.89 2.30 -17.83
C THR A 139 23.51 2.55 -17.24
N PRO A 140 23.42 3.27 -16.11
CA PRO A 140 22.13 3.55 -15.48
C PRO A 140 21.26 4.48 -16.35
N GLU A 141 21.90 5.36 -17.15
CA GLU A 141 21.22 6.17 -18.17
C GLU A 141 20.60 5.32 -19.28
N GLY A 142 21.26 4.24 -19.71
CA GLY A 142 20.75 3.35 -20.74
C GLY A 142 19.66 2.40 -20.24
N ALA A 143 19.62 2.12 -18.93
CA ALA A 143 18.64 1.24 -18.32
C ALA A 143 17.20 1.79 -18.47
N TYR A 144 17.05 3.11 -18.40
CA TYR A 144 15.79 3.83 -18.60
C TYR A 144 16.00 4.97 -19.62
N PRO A 145 15.94 4.67 -20.93
CA PRO A 145 16.20 5.67 -21.96
C PRO A 145 15.11 6.75 -21.97
N LEU A 146 15.53 8.02 -21.97
CA LEU A 146 14.61 9.16 -21.92
C LEU A 146 13.65 9.21 -23.11
N ASP A 147 14.11 8.84 -24.30
CA ASP A 147 13.30 8.88 -25.53
C ASP A 147 12.09 7.94 -25.48
N ARG A 148 12.17 6.88 -24.65
CA ARG A 148 11.02 5.97 -24.41
C ARG A 148 10.12 6.46 -23.27
N LEU A 149 10.64 7.29 -22.36
CA LEU A 149 9.88 7.83 -21.24
C LEU A 149 9.09 9.08 -21.65
N ILE A 150 9.73 9.99 -22.37
CA ILE A 150 9.17 11.26 -22.85
C ILE A 150 9.22 11.22 -24.37
N LEU A 151 8.06 11.37 -25.01
CA LEU A 151 7.98 11.37 -26.46
C LEU A 151 8.63 12.64 -27.03
N ALA A 152 9.16 12.56 -28.25
CA ALA A 152 9.85 13.70 -28.88
C ALA A 152 8.93 14.93 -29.00
N GLU A 153 7.65 14.73 -29.32
CA GLU A 153 6.65 15.79 -29.42
C GLU A 153 6.43 16.51 -28.07
N GLU A 154 6.45 15.76 -26.97
CA GLU A 154 6.34 16.32 -25.63
C GLU A 154 7.59 17.10 -25.27
N TRP A 155 8.76 16.56 -25.63
CA TRP A 155 10.06 17.14 -25.33
C TRP A 155 10.28 18.53 -25.93
N GLU A 156 9.70 18.80 -27.10
CA GLU A 156 9.75 20.09 -27.77
C GLU A 156 8.81 21.13 -27.16
N ASN A 157 7.68 20.69 -26.58
CA ASN A 157 6.64 21.56 -26.02
C ASN A 157 6.83 21.91 -24.53
N LEU A 158 7.96 21.52 -23.94
CA LEU A 158 8.28 21.84 -22.53
C LEU A 158 8.87 23.24 -22.41
N ASP A 159 8.17 24.14 -21.71
CA ASP A 159 8.68 25.48 -21.43
C ASP A 159 9.66 25.49 -20.25
N VAL A 160 10.95 25.65 -20.56
CA VAL A 160 12.05 25.72 -19.58
C VAL A 160 12.40 27.15 -19.15
N ARG A 161 11.79 28.18 -19.76
CA ARG A 161 12.20 29.57 -19.57
C ARG A 161 12.03 30.02 -18.12
N GLU A 162 10.89 29.70 -17.51
CA GLU A 162 10.59 30.04 -16.12
C GLU A 162 11.60 29.42 -15.15
N LEU A 163 11.89 28.12 -15.33
CA LEU A 163 12.79 27.38 -14.45
C LEU A 163 14.24 27.90 -14.56
N LYS A 164 14.69 28.20 -15.78
CA LYS A 164 16.02 28.77 -16.02
C LYS A 164 16.15 30.20 -15.48
N ALA A 165 15.09 30.99 -15.51
CA ALA A 165 15.07 32.32 -14.90
C ALA A 165 15.20 32.22 -13.37
N ALA A 166 14.42 31.33 -12.75
CA ALA A 166 14.49 31.04 -11.31
C ALA A 166 15.83 30.44 -10.86
N ALA A 167 16.48 29.67 -11.73
CA ALA A 167 17.84 29.21 -11.48
C ALA A 167 18.82 30.40 -11.39
N LYS A 168 18.67 31.46 -12.18
CA LYS A 168 19.61 32.61 -12.15
C LYS A 168 19.32 33.62 -11.04
N LYS A 169 18.05 33.89 -10.75
CA LYS A 169 17.64 34.96 -9.82
C LYS A 169 16.89 34.39 -8.62
N ALA A 170 17.37 34.70 -7.42
CA ALA A 170 16.71 34.31 -6.18
C ALA A 170 15.30 34.93 -6.01
N LYS A 171 15.04 36.10 -6.62
CA LYS A 171 13.70 36.72 -6.61
C LYS A 171 12.68 35.86 -7.36
N ASP A 172 13.08 35.31 -8.50
CA ASP A 172 12.20 34.48 -9.33
C ASP A 172 11.93 33.13 -8.65
N GLU A 173 12.90 32.59 -7.88
CA GLU A 173 12.69 31.41 -7.03
C GLU A 173 11.58 31.64 -5.98
N GLU A 174 11.54 32.81 -5.35
CA GLU A 174 10.49 33.16 -4.38
C GLU A 174 9.10 33.27 -5.05
N VAL A 175 9.04 33.78 -6.29
CA VAL A 175 7.81 33.80 -7.07
C VAL A 175 7.31 32.38 -7.33
N LEU A 176 8.18 31.44 -7.71
CA LEU A 176 7.78 30.04 -7.90
C LEU A 176 7.28 29.40 -6.60
N ARG A 177 7.90 29.73 -5.46
CA ARG A 177 7.45 29.26 -4.13
C ARG A 177 6.03 29.75 -3.81
N GLN A 178 5.72 31.00 -4.14
CA GLN A 178 4.37 31.56 -3.98
C GLN A 178 3.34 30.91 -4.91
N GLN A 179 3.76 30.52 -6.12
CA GLN A 179 2.94 29.78 -7.09
C GLN A 179 2.73 28.30 -6.73
N LYS A 180 3.15 27.86 -5.52
CA LYS A 180 3.04 26.48 -5.03
C LYS A 180 3.72 25.44 -5.94
N TYR A 181 4.90 25.79 -6.45
CA TYR A 181 5.72 24.81 -7.15
C TYR A 181 6.11 23.63 -6.24
N PRO A 182 6.29 22.41 -6.80
CA PRO A 182 6.80 21.26 -6.05
C PRO A 182 8.15 21.59 -5.38
N ASN A 183 8.27 21.31 -4.10
CA ASN A 183 9.50 21.49 -3.32
C ASN A 183 10.65 20.66 -3.90
N PHE A 184 10.36 19.47 -4.43
CA PHE A 184 11.34 18.64 -5.15
C PHE A 184 12.02 19.44 -6.27
N VAL A 185 11.23 20.10 -7.12
CA VAL A 185 11.75 20.91 -8.24
C VAL A 185 12.58 22.09 -7.73
N LEU A 186 12.09 22.79 -6.70
CA LEU A 186 12.78 23.94 -6.11
C LEU A 186 14.14 23.55 -5.50
N SER A 187 14.21 22.40 -4.81
CA SER A 187 15.46 21.91 -4.20
C SER A 187 16.54 21.63 -5.25
N ARG A 188 16.14 21.19 -6.45
CA ARG A 188 17.04 20.81 -7.55
C ARG A 188 17.39 21.95 -8.49
N LEU A 189 16.80 23.14 -8.32
CA LEU A 189 17.25 24.36 -9.02
C LEU A 189 18.75 24.63 -8.79
N ARG A 190 19.27 24.27 -7.62
CA ARG A 190 20.70 24.39 -7.29
C ARG A 190 21.59 23.56 -8.22
N ARG A 191 21.11 22.41 -8.73
CA ARG A 191 21.86 21.60 -9.70
C ARG A 191 21.90 22.24 -11.08
N ILE A 192 20.85 22.97 -11.47
CA ILE A 192 20.82 23.72 -12.74
C ILE A 192 21.72 24.96 -12.67
N ARG A 193 21.96 25.51 -11.47
CA ARG A 193 22.85 26.67 -11.26
C ARG A 193 24.31 26.38 -11.55
N VAL A 194 24.72 25.12 -11.66
CA VAL A 194 26.11 24.74 -11.89
C VAL A 194 26.56 25.23 -13.26
N GLU A 195 27.48 26.18 -13.29
CA GLU A 195 28.04 26.75 -14.51
C GLU A 195 29.02 25.75 -15.16
N GLY A 196 28.78 25.36 -16.41
CA GLY A 196 29.70 24.51 -17.19
C GLY A 196 29.03 23.62 -18.22
N ASP A 197 27.91 22.97 -17.85
CA ASP A 197 27.22 22.00 -18.71
C ASP A 197 25.87 22.54 -19.20
N LYS A 198 25.87 23.28 -20.32
CA LYS A 198 24.65 23.90 -20.84
C LYS A 198 23.62 22.87 -21.32
N GLU A 199 24.06 21.78 -21.93
CA GLU A 199 23.20 20.75 -22.50
C GLU A 199 22.60 19.86 -21.41
N GLY A 200 23.42 19.39 -20.46
CA GLY A 200 22.91 18.63 -19.32
C GLY A 200 22.02 19.47 -18.42
N ASN A 201 22.29 20.77 -18.24
CA ASN A 201 21.41 21.67 -17.51
C ASN A 201 20.07 21.90 -18.23
N ASP A 202 20.07 22.00 -19.57
CA ASP A 202 18.82 22.07 -20.34
C ASP A 202 18.02 20.77 -20.22
N ARG A 203 18.70 19.62 -20.37
CA ARG A 203 18.11 18.28 -20.20
C ARG A 203 17.47 18.12 -18.81
N ARG A 204 18.19 18.46 -17.74
CA ARG A 204 17.67 18.43 -16.36
C ARG A 204 16.49 19.38 -16.17
N ALA A 205 16.55 20.58 -16.75
CA ALA A 205 15.46 21.55 -16.66
C ALA A 205 14.18 21.01 -17.32
N ARG A 206 14.27 20.43 -18.53
CA ARG A 206 13.12 19.82 -19.22
C ARG A 206 12.51 18.68 -18.41
N ILE A 207 13.35 17.78 -17.87
CA ILE A 207 12.88 16.68 -17.01
C ILE A 207 12.16 17.22 -15.77
N LEU A 208 12.66 18.29 -15.14
CA LEU A 208 12.02 18.90 -13.98
C LEU A 208 10.67 19.56 -14.31
N VAL A 209 10.53 20.18 -15.48
CA VAL A 209 9.24 20.69 -15.95
C VAL A 209 8.26 19.55 -16.22
N TYR A 210 8.72 18.47 -16.84
CA TYR A 210 7.89 17.28 -17.06
C TYR A 210 7.45 16.64 -15.72
N LEU A 211 8.36 16.52 -14.75
CA LEU A 211 8.05 16.07 -13.38
C LEU A 211 7.01 16.94 -12.69
N ARG A 212 7.09 18.28 -12.84
CA ARG A 212 6.06 19.18 -12.34
C ARG A 212 4.69 18.81 -12.92
N HIS A 213 4.60 18.62 -14.23
CA HIS A 213 3.34 18.24 -14.87
C HIS A 213 2.82 16.89 -14.36
N LEU A 214 3.70 15.90 -14.14
CA LEU A 214 3.33 14.63 -13.54
C LEU A 214 2.80 14.78 -12.10
N PHE A 215 3.43 15.62 -11.26
CA PHE A 215 2.94 15.88 -9.91
C PHE A 215 1.60 16.60 -9.90
N THR A 216 1.41 17.58 -10.78
CA THR A 216 0.11 18.24 -10.97
C THR A 216 -0.95 17.22 -11.37
N PHE A 217 -0.65 16.36 -12.34
CA PHE A 217 -1.55 15.30 -12.79
C PHE A 217 -1.87 14.30 -11.67
N PHE A 218 -0.86 13.84 -10.91
CA PHE A 218 -1.02 12.96 -9.75
C PHE A 218 -1.90 13.57 -8.66
N GLY A 219 -1.78 14.88 -8.43
CA GLY A 219 -2.57 15.63 -7.46
C GLY A 219 -4.01 15.88 -7.90
N THR A 220 -4.36 15.67 -9.17
CA THR A 220 -5.72 15.91 -9.66
C THR A 220 -6.70 14.83 -9.15
N PRO A 221 -7.92 15.22 -8.76
CA PRO A 221 -8.91 14.27 -8.28
C PRO A 221 -9.49 13.45 -9.43
N HIS A 222 -9.94 12.22 -9.14
CA HIS A 222 -10.42 11.26 -10.15
C HIS A 222 -11.55 11.81 -11.03
N HIS A 223 -12.44 12.62 -10.47
CA HIS A 223 -13.52 13.25 -11.25
C HIS A 223 -13.03 14.29 -12.26
N ALA A 224 -11.90 14.96 -12.00
CA ALA A 224 -11.31 15.90 -12.95
C ALA A 224 -10.63 15.16 -14.10
N VAL A 225 -9.91 14.07 -13.80
CA VAL A 225 -9.32 13.19 -14.81
C VAL A 225 -10.40 12.57 -15.71
N ARG A 226 -11.54 12.18 -15.13
CA ARG A 226 -12.67 11.66 -15.92
C ARG A 226 -13.24 12.68 -16.91
N LYS A 227 -13.29 13.96 -16.53
CA LYS A 227 -13.73 15.06 -17.40
C LYS A 227 -12.68 15.45 -18.43
N ALA A 228 -11.40 15.27 -18.10
CA ALA A 228 -10.29 15.56 -19.01
C ALA A 228 -10.33 14.71 -20.29
N GLY A 229 -10.90 13.50 -20.22
CA GLY A 229 -11.16 12.67 -21.41
C GLY A 229 -12.14 13.33 -22.40
N ALA A 230 -13.18 14.00 -21.91
CA ALA A 230 -14.15 14.67 -22.76
C ALA A 230 -13.63 16.01 -23.33
N ASP A 231 -12.90 16.78 -22.51
CA ASP A 231 -12.37 18.10 -22.90
C ASP A 231 -10.89 18.28 -22.46
N PRO A 232 -9.91 17.73 -23.20
CA PRO A 232 -8.49 17.86 -22.85
C PRO A 232 -8.00 19.32 -22.81
N GLY A 233 -8.55 20.18 -23.68
CA GLY A 233 -8.18 21.59 -23.74
C GLY A 233 -8.57 22.38 -22.49
N ARG A 234 -9.73 22.07 -21.90
CA ARG A 234 -10.14 22.69 -20.63
C ARG A 234 -9.24 22.24 -19.48
N PHE A 235 -8.91 20.96 -19.43
CA PHE A 235 -8.00 20.42 -18.42
C PHE A 235 -6.60 21.06 -18.52
N SER A 236 -6.12 21.28 -19.75
CA SER A 236 -4.87 21.99 -20.02
C SER A 236 -4.87 23.41 -19.42
N GLN A 237 -5.96 24.17 -19.59
CA GLN A 237 -6.08 25.52 -19.04
C GLN A 237 -6.16 25.53 -17.50
N GLU A 238 -6.90 24.60 -16.92
CA GLU A 238 -7.07 24.51 -15.46
C GLU A 238 -5.79 24.08 -14.75
N THR A 239 -4.99 23.21 -15.37
CA THR A 239 -3.77 22.64 -14.77
C THR A 239 -2.48 23.35 -15.20
N GLY A 240 -2.53 24.14 -16.28
CA GLY A 240 -1.35 24.75 -16.90
C GLY A 240 -0.42 23.74 -17.59
N ILE A 241 -0.91 22.53 -17.88
CA ILE A 241 -0.16 21.50 -18.61
C ILE A 241 -0.42 21.69 -20.11
N PRO A 242 0.60 21.70 -20.98
CA PRO A 242 0.40 21.75 -22.43
C PRO A 242 -0.52 20.63 -22.93
N GLY A 243 -1.46 20.95 -23.83
CA GLY A 243 -2.50 20.01 -24.30
C GLY A 243 -1.96 18.70 -24.88
N ILE A 244 -0.81 18.75 -25.57
CA ILE A 244 -0.13 17.57 -26.16
C ILE A 244 0.34 16.60 -25.06
N ILE A 245 0.80 17.14 -23.92
CA ILE A 245 1.23 16.34 -22.77
C ILE A 245 0.01 15.76 -22.06
N VAL A 246 -1.09 16.52 -21.98
CA VAL A 246 -2.36 16.04 -21.40
C VAL A 246 -2.89 14.83 -22.17
N SER A 247 -2.96 14.89 -23.51
CA SER A 247 -3.42 13.75 -24.31
C SER A 247 -2.55 12.52 -24.08
N SER A 248 -1.22 12.69 -24.10
CA SER A 248 -0.30 11.58 -23.82
C SER A 248 -0.42 11.01 -22.40
N PHE A 249 -0.68 11.85 -21.40
CA PHE A 249 -0.91 11.39 -20.03
C PHE A 249 -2.22 10.62 -19.89
N LEU A 250 -3.28 11.07 -20.57
CA LEU A 250 -4.55 10.35 -20.61
C LEU A 250 -4.39 8.99 -21.28
N ASP A 251 -3.64 8.89 -22.37
CA ASP A 251 -3.44 7.61 -23.05
C ASP A 251 -2.56 6.63 -22.27
N ARG A 252 -1.55 7.12 -21.53
CA ARG A 252 -0.63 6.26 -20.76
C ARG A 252 -1.12 5.92 -19.35
N PHE A 253 -1.77 6.86 -18.69
CA PHE A 253 -2.13 6.75 -17.27
C PHE A 253 -3.64 6.63 -17.03
N THR A 254 -4.46 6.46 -18.06
CA THR A 254 -5.89 6.20 -17.89
C THR A 254 -6.37 5.16 -18.88
N ALA A 255 -7.47 4.48 -18.52
CA ALA A 255 -8.18 3.59 -19.43
C ALA A 255 -9.53 4.20 -19.81
N GLU A 256 -10.00 3.87 -21.01
CA GLU A 256 -11.38 4.18 -21.43
C GLU A 256 -12.36 3.40 -20.57
N SER A 257 -13.26 4.12 -19.89
CA SER A 257 -14.34 3.50 -19.13
C SER A 257 -15.43 3.10 -20.11
N THR A 258 -15.57 1.79 -20.37
CA THR A 258 -16.62 1.21 -21.23
C THR A 258 -18.02 1.27 -20.59
N THR A 259 -18.32 2.30 -19.81
CA THR A 259 -19.61 2.46 -19.15
C THR A 259 -20.59 3.16 -20.10
N ASP A 260 -21.47 2.34 -20.69
CA ASP A 260 -22.63 2.64 -21.53
C ASP A 260 -22.39 3.26 -22.92
N PRO A 261 -22.77 2.55 -24.02
CA PRO A 261 -22.75 3.11 -25.38
C PRO A 261 -23.81 4.20 -25.63
N SER A 262 -24.68 4.49 -24.64
CA SER A 262 -25.72 5.53 -24.78
C SER A 262 -25.30 6.89 -24.24
N ASN A 263 -24.19 6.98 -23.51
CA ASN A 263 -23.69 8.23 -22.94
C ASN A 263 -22.37 8.54 -23.63
N ASN A 264 -22.42 9.45 -24.61
CA ASN A 264 -21.33 9.90 -25.47
C ASN A 264 -20.21 10.66 -24.71
N SER A 265 -19.91 10.26 -23.47
CA SER A 265 -18.81 10.79 -22.69
C SER A 265 -17.67 9.78 -22.75
N GLU A 266 -16.57 10.15 -23.40
CA GLU A 266 -15.26 9.49 -23.34
C GLU A 266 -14.69 9.60 -21.91
N ALA A 267 -15.38 8.98 -20.97
CA ALA A 267 -15.04 9.02 -19.57
C ALA A 267 -13.78 8.17 -19.38
N ARG A 268 -12.65 8.82 -19.11
CA ARG A 268 -11.42 8.12 -18.74
C ARG A 268 -11.44 7.78 -17.25
N SER A 269 -10.94 6.61 -16.88
CA SER A 269 -10.82 6.19 -15.48
C SER A 269 -9.39 5.78 -15.18
N GLN A 270 -8.86 6.32 -14.08
CA GLN A 270 -7.54 5.96 -13.59
C GLN A 270 -7.63 4.81 -12.58
N SER A 271 -7.24 3.61 -13.01
CA SER A 271 -7.16 2.45 -12.12
C SER A 271 -5.95 2.57 -11.17
N LYS A 272 -5.91 1.71 -10.14
CA LYS A 272 -4.77 1.66 -9.21
C LYS A 272 -3.45 1.40 -9.94
N GLN A 273 -3.43 0.46 -10.89
CA GLN A 273 -2.23 0.12 -11.67
C GLN A 273 -1.68 1.33 -12.42
N HIS A 274 -2.54 2.18 -13.00
CA HIS A 274 -2.10 3.38 -13.68
C HIS A 274 -1.50 4.42 -12.72
N LYS A 275 -2.01 4.53 -11.49
CA LYS A 275 -1.40 5.37 -10.45
C LYS A 275 -0.04 4.84 -10.02
N ASP A 276 0.06 3.53 -9.87
CA ASP A 276 1.31 2.86 -9.51
C ASP A 276 2.36 3.07 -10.62
N LEU A 277 1.96 2.97 -11.90
CA LEU A 277 2.81 3.27 -13.05
C LEU A 277 3.25 4.75 -13.07
N LEU A 278 2.32 5.69 -12.82
CA LEU A 278 2.60 7.12 -12.74
C LEU A 278 3.64 7.42 -11.65
N ILE A 279 3.53 6.79 -10.49
CA ILE A 279 4.52 6.87 -9.41
C ILE A 279 5.88 6.37 -9.94
N SER A 280 5.93 5.20 -10.56
CA SER A 280 7.17 4.65 -11.11
C SER A 280 7.84 5.57 -12.12
N TYR A 281 7.08 6.23 -13.00
CA TYR A 281 7.60 7.26 -13.92
C TYR A 281 8.23 8.44 -13.17
N CYS A 282 7.55 8.97 -12.15
CA CYS A 282 8.09 10.04 -11.32
C CYS A 282 9.43 9.62 -10.69
N LEU A 283 9.50 8.42 -10.11
CA LEU A 283 10.72 7.93 -9.44
C LEU A 283 11.89 7.81 -10.41
N VAL A 284 11.69 7.25 -11.60
CA VAL A 284 12.74 7.11 -12.62
C VAL A 284 13.26 8.48 -13.05
N LEU A 285 12.37 9.41 -13.40
CA LEU A 285 12.76 10.75 -13.84
C LEU A 285 13.46 11.54 -12.73
N GLY A 286 13.00 11.40 -11.48
CA GLY A 286 13.66 12.03 -10.33
C GLY A 286 15.07 11.48 -10.12
N MET A 287 15.28 10.17 -10.30
CA MET A 287 16.62 9.58 -10.26
C MET A 287 17.51 10.09 -11.39
N THR A 288 16.99 10.29 -12.60
CA THR A 288 17.77 10.84 -13.71
C THR A 288 18.27 12.25 -13.42
N VAL A 289 17.47 13.08 -12.72
CA VAL A 289 17.90 14.44 -12.30
C VAL A 289 18.98 14.39 -11.21
N ASP A 290 18.93 13.37 -10.35
CA ASP A 290 19.86 13.16 -9.23
C ASP A 290 21.09 12.29 -9.61
N ASP A 291 21.37 12.12 -10.90
CA ASP A 291 22.47 11.31 -11.43
C ASP A 291 22.47 9.86 -10.84
N PHE A 292 21.27 9.29 -10.71
CA PHE A 292 20.98 7.94 -10.18
C PHE A 292 21.39 7.71 -8.71
N GLN A 293 21.55 8.79 -7.95
CA GLN A 293 21.72 8.75 -6.49
C GLN A 293 20.70 9.68 -5.82
N ALA A 294 19.50 9.17 -5.57
CA ALA A 294 18.40 9.94 -5.03
C ALA A 294 18.20 9.70 -3.51
N ASP A 295 17.72 10.73 -2.82
CA ASP A 295 17.11 10.60 -1.49
C ASP A 295 15.59 10.43 -1.66
N PRO A 296 15.00 9.32 -1.18
CA PRO A 296 13.57 9.08 -1.33
C PRO A 296 12.70 10.04 -0.51
N TYR A 297 13.26 10.80 0.45
CA TYR A 297 12.49 11.70 1.32
C TYR A 297 11.77 12.80 0.55
N ASP A 298 12.48 13.52 -0.33
CA ASP A 298 11.93 14.64 -1.09
C ASP A 298 10.77 14.18 -2.00
N MET A 299 10.93 13.00 -2.63
CA MET A 299 9.88 12.39 -3.46
C MET A 299 8.67 11.93 -2.64
N ALA A 300 8.89 11.43 -1.42
CA ALA A 300 7.81 11.01 -0.53
C ALA A 300 6.89 12.18 -0.15
N LEU A 301 7.48 13.35 0.09
CA LEU A 301 6.72 14.57 0.40
C LEU A 301 5.82 14.99 -0.76
N GLU A 302 6.34 15.00 -1.99
CA GLU A 302 5.54 15.39 -3.17
C GLU A 302 4.41 14.41 -3.47
N LEU A 303 4.71 13.10 -3.43
CA LEU A 303 3.72 12.06 -3.69
C LEU A 303 2.77 11.82 -2.52
N LYS A 304 2.96 12.54 -1.40
CA LYS A 304 2.20 12.38 -0.14
C LYS A 304 2.21 10.92 0.33
N GLN A 305 3.36 10.25 0.17
CA GLN A 305 3.59 8.87 0.58
C GLN A 305 4.66 8.82 1.67
N THR A 306 4.67 7.75 2.45
CA THR A 306 5.80 7.49 3.34
C THR A 306 6.94 6.84 2.57
N VAL A 307 8.18 7.04 3.01
CA VAL A 307 9.36 6.40 2.42
C VAL A 307 9.23 4.86 2.41
N ASN A 308 8.56 4.29 3.40
CA ASN A 308 8.28 2.85 3.47
C ASN A 308 7.34 2.38 2.36
N ASN A 309 6.33 3.20 2.01
CA ASN A 309 5.42 2.90 0.91
C ASN A 309 6.10 3.06 -0.46
N LEU A 310 7.10 3.96 -0.58
CA LEU A 310 7.86 4.13 -1.82
C LEU A 310 8.90 3.02 -2.05
N ARG A 311 9.40 2.40 -0.97
CA ARG A 311 10.38 1.31 -1.04
C ARG A 311 10.02 0.15 -1.99
N PRO A 312 8.78 -0.40 -2.00
CA PRO A 312 8.41 -1.44 -2.97
C PRO A 312 8.53 -0.95 -4.43
N TYR A 313 8.09 0.27 -4.75
CA TYR A 313 8.22 0.82 -6.11
C TYR A 313 9.68 0.92 -6.55
N TYR A 314 10.57 1.42 -5.68
CA TYR A 314 12.01 1.45 -5.99
C TYR A 314 12.58 0.05 -6.22
N ARG A 315 12.13 -0.96 -5.47
CA ARG A 315 12.56 -2.35 -5.69
C ARG A 315 12.03 -2.90 -7.01
N GLU A 316 10.79 -2.60 -7.37
CA GLU A 316 10.19 -3.00 -8.64
C GLU A 316 10.89 -2.35 -9.85
N LEU A 317 11.49 -1.18 -9.67
CA LEU A 317 12.37 -0.52 -10.65
C LEU A 317 13.80 -1.10 -10.68
N GLY A 318 14.11 -2.10 -9.85
CA GLY A 318 15.45 -2.66 -9.73
C GLY A 318 16.45 -1.78 -8.96
N CYS A 319 15.98 -0.77 -8.23
CA CYS A 319 16.83 0.09 -7.42
C CYS A 319 17.24 -0.60 -6.11
N LYS A 320 18.48 -0.33 -5.69
CA LYS A 320 19.00 -0.71 -4.38
C LYS A 320 18.66 0.36 -3.35
N PHE A 321 18.07 -0.06 -2.24
CA PHE A 321 17.61 0.83 -1.18
C PHE A 321 18.46 0.62 0.08
N GLU A 322 19.34 1.58 0.39
CA GLU A 322 20.33 1.49 1.45
C GLU A 322 20.12 2.57 2.53
N ALA A 323 20.41 2.24 3.79
CA ALA A 323 20.45 3.23 4.86
C ALA A 323 21.83 3.90 4.88
N ARG A 324 21.89 5.23 4.99
CA ARG A 324 23.17 5.93 5.14
C ARG A 324 23.73 5.71 6.54
N SER A 325 25.06 5.63 6.63
CA SER A 325 25.77 5.53 7.91
C SER A 325 25.51 6.78 8.76
N ILE A 326 25.70 6.67 10.09
CA ILE A 326 25.62 7.82 11.00
C ILE A 326 26.66 8.88 10.62
N ASN A 327 27.86 8.46 10.20
CA ASN A 327 28.94 9.38 9.81
C ASN A 327 28.57 10.19 8.56
N GLU A 328 28.08 9.51 7.51
CA GLU A 328 27.61 10.17 6.28
C GLU A 328 26.46 11.15 6.55
N ARG A 329 25.57 10.82 7.51
CA ARG A 329 24.47 11.71 7.88
C ARG A 329 24.96 12.99 8.57
N ARG A 330 25.99 12.89 9.42
CA ARG A 330 26.61 14.06 10.07
C ARG A 330 27.26 15.00 9.06
N GLU A 331 27.79 14.47 7.96
CA GLU A 331 28.38 15.29 6.89
C GLU A 331 27.32 16.06 6.08
N LEU A 332 26.10 15.53 5.98
CA LEU A 332 24.99 16.15 5.26
C LEU A 332 24.19 17.14 6.11
N GLY A 333 24.36 17.11 7.43
CA GLY A 333 23.66 17.98 8.38
C GLY A 333 23.26 17.24 9.66
N ASP A 334 22.05 17.52 10.15
CA ASP A 334 21.56 16.95 11.40
C ASP A 334 21.27 15.44 11.25
N PRO A 335 21.92 14.56 12.04
CA PRO A 335 21.82 13.11 11.86
C PRO A 335 20.44 12.53 12.21
N ASP A 336 19.61 13.32 12.90
CA ASP A 336 18.28 12.93 13.38
C ASP A 336 17.15 13.36 12.42
N THR A 337 17.48 14.16 11.39
CA THR A 337 16.51 14.52 10.35
C THR A 337 16.16 13.30 9.50
N ALA A 338 14.89 13.23 9.06
CA ALA A 338 14.41 12.14 8.20
C ALA A 338 15.01 12.20 6.78
N GLN A 339 15.43 13.39 6.34
CA GLN A 339 16.15 13.65 5.10
C GLN A 339 17.58 13.11 5.19
N GLY A 340 18.07 12.50 4.11
CA GLY A 340 19.41 11.90 4.04
C GLY A 340 19.54 10.55 4.76
N LYS A 341 18.48 10.04 5.40
CA LYS A 341 18.51 8.74 6.08
C LYS A 341 18.70 7.56 5.13
N TRP A 342 18.11 7.65 3.94
CA TRP A 342 18.14 6.60 2.95
C TRP A 342 18.87 7.07 1.69
N ARG A 343 19.45 6.13 0.96
CA ARG A 343 20.06 6.35 -0.34
C ARG A 343 19.49 5.31 -1.30
N VAL A 344 18.98 5.78 -2.43
CA VAL A 344 18.55 4.92 -3.52
C VAL A 344 19.55 5.03 -4.65
N THR A 345 20.04 3.89 -5.11
CA THR A 345 20.94 3.79 -6.26
C THR A 345 20.39 2.78 -7.27
N LEU A 346 20.67 2.99 -8.55
CA LEU A 346 20.29 2.05 -9.61
C LEU A 346 21.50 1.16 -9.95
N PRO A 347 21.59 -0.08 -9.44
CA PRO A 347 22.63 -1.00 -9.83
C PRO A 347 22.41 -1.46 -11.28
N VAL A 348 23.51 -1.58 -12.01
CA VAL A 348 23.52 -2.07 -13.39
C VAL A 348 24.41 -3.31 -13.45
N PRO A 349 23.97 -4.43 -14.07
CA PRO A 349 22.72 -4.62 -14.82
C PRO A 349 21.46 -4.62 -13.94
N LEU A 350 20.31 -4.25 -14.53
CA LEU A 350 19.01 -4.19 -13.84
C LEU A 350 18.65 -5.57 -13.28
N LYS A 351 18.29 -5.62 -11.99
CA LYS A 351 17.81 -6.83 -11.33
C LYS A 351 16.45 -6.57 -10.69
N PHE A 352 15.44 -7.23 -11.22
CA PHE A 352 14.10 -7.18 -10.67
C PHE A 352 13.92 -8.19 -9.53
N PRO A 353 13.05 -7.90 -8.55
CA PRO A 353 12.72 -8.85 -7.50
C PRO A 353 12.02 -10.06 -8.12
N GLU A 354 12.55 -11.24 -7.82
CA GLU A 354 11.92 -12.51 -8.17
C GLU A 354 10.81 -12.83 -7.16
N ILE A 355 9.68 -13.31 -7.66
CA ILE A 355 8.64 -13.87 -6.79
C ILE A 355 9.17 -15.20 -6.29
N VAL A 356 9.68 -15.20 -5.08
CA VAL A 356 10.06 -16.42 -4.39
C VAL A 356 8.82 -16.93 -3.65
N THR A 357 8.45 -18.21 -3.86
CA THR A 357 7.47 -18.87 -3.00
C THR A 357 7.95 -18.73 -1.56
N ALA A 358 7.08 -18.23 -0.68
CA ALA A 358 7.42 -18.05 0.71
C ALA A 358 7.81 -19.42 1.29
N ARG A 359 9.12 -19.67 1.46
CA ARG A 359 9.60 -20.82 2.23
C ARG A 359 8.87 -20.76 3.56
N GLY A 360 8.03 -21.76 3.80
CA GLY A 360 7.16 -21.81 4.97
C GLY A 360 7.98 -21.46 6.20
N LYS A 361 7.67 -20.31 6.82
CA LYS A 361 8.17 -20.00 8.15
C LYS A 361 7.62 -21.12 9.02
N GLY A 362 8.48 -22.10 9.33
CA GLY A 362 8.16 -23.16 10.29
C GLY A 362 7.61 -22.51 11.56
N PRO A 363 6.70 -23.19 12.27
CA PRO A 363 6.08 -22.64 13.46
C PRO A 363 7.19 -22.17 14.40
N ARG A 364 7.16 -20.88 14.76
CA ARG A 364 7.98 -20.37 15.86
C ARG A 364 7.56 -21.16 17.10
N ARG A 365 8.45 -22.03 17.56
CA ARG A 365 8.32 -22.78 18.82
C ARG A 365 8.15 -21.83 19.98
#